data_AF-A0A435DWS4-F1
#
_entry.id   AF-A0A435DWS4-F1
#
_cell.length_a   1.000
_cell.length_b   1.000
_cell.length_c   1.000
_cell.angle_alpha   90.00
_cell.angle_beta   90.00
_cell.angle_gamma   90.00
#
_symmetry.space_group_name_H-M   'P 1'
#
loop_
_entity.id
_entity.type
_entity.pdbx_description
1 polymer ?
#
loop_
_entity_poly.entity_id
_entity_poly.type
_entity_poly.pdbx_seq_one_letter_code
_entity_poly.pdbx_strand_id
1 'polypeptide(L)'
;IATKRGLATSLRLLLTANSTLFSDTSGRVSGAMRSLVQAAAAAGKIRADVDASDVMHALGGIYSAPNTPDWRERSGRLVKLLMDGLRFGARG
;
A
#
# COMPACT_ATOMS: atom_id res chain seq x y z
N ILE A 1 19.87 12.75 -16.14
CA ILE A 1 19.09 12.17 -15.00
C ILE A 1 18.27 13.26 -14.24
N ALA A 2 18.42 14.56 -14.52
CA ALA A 2 17.59 15.63 -13.92
C ALA A 2 16.18 15.76 -14.54
N THR A 3 16.05 15.61 -15.86
CA THR A 3 14.79 15.83 -16.61
C THR A 3 13.66 14.87 -16.23
N LYS A 4 13.96 13.61 -15.91
CA LYS A 4 12.96 12.61 -15.49
C LYS A 4 12.39 12.89 -14.09
N ARG A 5 13.15 13.57 -13.22
CA ARG A 5 12.77 13.85 -11.82
C ARG A 5 11.95 15.13 -11.67
N GLY A 6 12.24 16.15 -12.48
CA GLY A 6 11.35 17.31 -12.61
C GLY A 6 9.94 16.87 -12.97
N LEU A 7 9.83 15.94 -13.93
CA LEU A 7 8.55 15.39 -14.37
C LEU A 7 7.82 14.57 -13.29
N ALA A 8 8.52 13.76 -12.49
CA ALA A 8 7.91 13.02 -11.38
C ALA A 8 7.38 13.94 -10.26
N THR A 9 8.07 15.06 -10.01
CA THR A 9 7.66 16.06 -9.02
C THR A 9 6.47 16.87 -9.54
N SER A 10 6.52 17.29 -10.80
CA SER A 10 5.39 17.96 -11.47
C SER A 10 4.17 17.05 -11.55
N LEU A 11 4.34 15.76 -11.82
CA LEU A 11 3.23 14.80 -11.84
C LEU A 11 2.60 14.66 -10.45
N ARG A 12 3.43 14.61 -9.39
CA ARG A 12 2.94 14.57 -8.01
C ARG A 12 2.14 15.84 -7.66
N LEU A 13 2.62 17.01 -8.08
CA LEU A 13 1.93 18.29 -7.90
C LEU A 13 0.60 18.37 -8.67
N LEU A 14 0.56 17.86 -9.90
CA LEU A 14 -0.67 17.78 -10.70
C LEU A 14 -1.69 16.80 -10.12
N LEU A 15 -1.23 15.67 -9.57
CA LEU A 15 -2.08 14.70 -8.88
C LEU A 15 -2.67 15.27 -7.58
N THR A 16 -1.91 16.09 -6.85
CA THR A 16 -2.43 16.79 -5.66
C THR A 16 -3.37 17.96 -6.01
N ALA A 17 -3.17 18.60 -7.17
CA ALA A 17 -4.03 19.69 -7.64
C ALA A 17 -5.37 19.20 -8.19
N ASN A 18 -5.44 17.95 -8.67
CA ASN A 18 -6.65 17.34 -9.22
C ASN A 18 -7.32 16.40 -8.20
N SER A 19 -7.62 16.96 -7.03
CA SER A 19 -8.02 16.26 -5.81
C SER A 19 -9.25 15.35 -5.97
N THR A 20 -10.17 15.66 -6.88
CA THR A 20 -11.38 14.86 -7.16
C THR A 20 -11.06 13.56 -7.89
N LEU A 21 -10.24 13.61 -8.97
CA LEU A 21 -9.77 12.41 -9.69
C LEU A 21 -8.85 11.53 -8.83
N PHE A 22 -8.01 12.17 -8.00
CA PHE A 22 -7.23 11.44 -7.01
C PHE A 22 -8.13 10.84 -5.92
N SER A 23 -9.17 11.55 -5.46
CA SER A 23 -10.11 11.04 -4.46
C SER A 23 -10.97 9.89 -4.97
N ASP A 24 -11.41 9.93 -6.23
CA ASP A 24 -12.19 8.84 -6.84
C ASP A 24 -11.32 7.60 -7.06
N THR A 25 -10.08 7.80 -7.52
CA THR A 25 -9.12 6.70 -7.73
C THR A 25 -8.65 6.14 -6.39
N SER A 26 -8.37 6.99 -5.41
CA SER A 26 -8.04 6.62 -4.03
C SER A 26 -9.20 5.90 -3.35
N GLY A 27 -10.44 6.32 -3.62
CA GLY A 27 -11.67 5.67 -3.16
C GLY A 27 -11.83 4.26 -3.72
N ARG A 28 -11.56 4.06 -5.01
CA ARG A 28 -11.58 2.73 -5.63
C ARG A 28 -10.51 1.79 -5.08
N VAL A 29 -9.28 2.29 -4.90
CA VAL A 29 -8.18 1.51 -4.32
C VAL A 29 -8.47 1.17 -2.85
N SER A 30 -9.02 2.12 -2.09
CA SER A 30 -9.45 1.92 -0.70
C SER A 30 -10.59 0.91 -0.59
N GLY A 31 -11.57 0.98 -1.50
CA GLY A 31 -12.66 0.01 -1.59
C GLY A 31 -12.14 -1.40 -1.88
N ALA A 32 -11.27 -1.54 -2.89
CA ALA A 32 -10.66 -2.83 -3.23
C ALA A 32 -9.83 -3.42 -2.09
N MET A 33 -9.01 -2.60 -1.42
CA MET A 33 -8.24 -3.03 -0.25
C MET A 33 -9.15 -3.54 0.87
N ARG A 34 -10.23 -2.81 1.16
CA ARG A 34 -11.23 -3.23 2.15
C ARG A 34 -11.85 -4.58 1.78
N SER A 35 -12.27 -4.76 0.53
CA SER A 35 -12.84 -6.02 0.05
C SER A 35 -11.86 -7.19 0.18
N LEU A 36 -10.59 -6.99 -0.17
CA LEU A 36 -9.55 -8.03 -0.07
C LEU A 36 -9.29 -8.44 1.38
N VAL A 37 -9.14 -7.47 2.28
CA VAL A 37 -8.89 -7.72 3.71
C VAL A 37 -10.09 -8.44 4.33
N GLN A 38 -11.31 -7.99 4.05
CA GLN A 38 -12.54 -8.63 4.54
C GLN A 38 -12.66 -10.08 4.04
N ALA A 39 -12.43 -10.33 2.75
CA ALA A 39 -12.48 -11.67 2.20
C ALA A 39 -11.41 -12.60 2.79
N ALA A 40 -10.19 -12.09 2.99
CA ALA A 40 -9.09 -12.86 3.57
C ALA A 40 -9.32 -13.19 5.05
N ALA A 41 -9.88 -12.25 5.82
CA ALA A 41 -10.24 -12.47 7.22
C ALA A 41 -11.39 -13.47 7.34
N ALA A 42 -12.44 -13.34 6.52
CA ALA A 42 -13.56 -14.28 6.47
C ALA A 42 -13.12 -15.70 6.08
N ALA A 43 -12.09 -15.81 5.23
CA ALA A 43 -11.50 -17.09 4.83
C ALA A 43 -10.45 -17.65 5.83
N GLY A 44 -10.26 -17.00 6.99
CA GLY A 44 -9.27 -17.42 8.00
C GLY A 44 -7.83 -17.36 7.52
N LYS A 45 -7.53 -16.60 6.45
CA LYS A 45 -6.18 -16.50 5.86
C LYS A 45 -5.32 -15.41 6.51
N ILE A 46 -5.97 -14.47 7.18
CA ILE A 46 -5.34 -13.44 8.00
C ILE A 46 -6.11 -13.29 9.31
N ARG A 47 -5.50 -12.68 10.32
CA ARG A 47 -6.15 -12.31 11.58
C ARG A 47 -7.34 -11.38 11.32
N ALA A 48 -8.42 -11.56 12.07
CA ALA A 48 -9.70 -10.87 11.86
C ALA A 48 -9.78 -9.46 12.48
N ASP A 49 -8.81 -9.11 13.32
CA ASP A 49 -8.71 -7.84 14.04
C ASP A 49 -7.84 -6.80 13.32
N VAL A 50 -7.60 -6.96 12.01
CA VAL A 50 -6.85 -6.01 11.19
C VAL A 50 -7.78 -5.05 10.42
N ASP A 51 -7.46 -3.76 10.44
CA ASP A 51 -8.12 -2.76 9.60
C ASP A 51 -7.44 -2.64 8.23
N ALA A 52 -8.25 -2.53 7.17
CA ALA A 52 -7.75 -2.36 5.81
C ALA A 52 -6.95 -1.06 5.60
N SER A 53 -7.27 -0.02 6.37
CA SER A 53 -6.53 1.25 6.38
C SER A 53 -5.14 1.10 6.98
N ASP A 54 -4.95 0.27 8.02
CA ASP A 54 -3.63 -0.02 8.59
C ASP A 54 -2.74 -0.75 7.58
N VAL A 55 -3.30 -1.71 6.86
CA VAL A 55 -2.60 -2.42 5.76
C VAL A 55 -2.18 -1.43 4.67
N MET A 56 -3.08 -0.52 4.29
CA MET A 56 -2.79 0.50 3.28
C MET A 56 -1.69 1.47 3.75
N HIS A 57 -1.75 1.94 5.00
CA HIS A 57 -0.71 2.81 5.57
C HIS A 57 0.64 2.12 5.65
N ALA A 58 0.69 0.85 6.06
CA ALA A 58 1.92 0.08 6.11
C ALA A 58 2.57 -0.05 4.73
N LEU A 59 1.79 -0.41 3.70
CA LEU A 59 2.27 -0.47 2.31
C LEU A 59 2.72 0.90 1.81
N GLY A 60 1.95 1.96 2.10
CA GLY A 60 2.31 3.33 1.78
C GLY A 60 3.67 3.72 2.37
N GLY A 61 3.92 3.38 3.63
CA GLY A 61 5.20 3.62 4.30
C GLY A 61 6.36 2.85 3.66
N ILE A 62 6.17 1.56 3.36
CA ILE A 62 7.17 0.72 2.69
C ILE A 62 7.57 1.33 1.33
N TYR A 63 6.60 1.67 0.50
CA TYR A 63 6.86 2.21 -0.83
C TYR A 63 7.30 3.67 -0.85
N SER A 64 7.14 4.40 0.26
CA SER A 64 7.66 5.77 0.42
C SER A 64 9.12 5.82 0.85
N ALA A 65 9.74 4.68 1.17
CA ALA A 65 11.15 4.62 1.55
C ALA A 65 12.09 5.20 0.46
N PRO A 66 13.24 5.78 0.83
CA PRO A 66 14.20 6.33 -0.13
C PRO A 66 14.60 5.34 -1.21
N ASN A 67 14.74 5.83 -2.44
CA ASN A 67 15.13 5.03 -3.60
C ASN A 67 16.63 4.71 -3.56
N THR A 68 17.00 3.66 -2.84
CA THR A 68 18.33 3.06 -2.80
C THR A 68 18.47 1.95 -3.84
N PRO A 69 19.70 1.54 -4.22
CA PRO A 69 19.90 0.42 -5.14
C PRO A 69 19.21 -0.89 -4.71
N ASP A 70 19.08 -1.11 -3.40
CA ASP A 70 18.45 -2.27 -2.77
C ASP A 70 16.95 -2.07 -2.46
N TRP A 71 16.36 -0.91 -2.81
CA TRP A 71 14.99 -0.54 -2.42
C TRP A 71 13.96 -1.61 -2.78
N ARG A 72 14.04 -2.18 -3.99
CA ARG A 72 13.11 -3.21 -4.46
C ARG A 72 13.18 -4.47 -3.61
N GLU A 73 14.39 -4.93 -3.31
CA GLU A 73 14.63 -6.14 -2.52
C GLU A 73 14.19 -5.93 -1.06
N ARG A 74 14.58 -4.78 -0.48
CA ARG A 74 14.18 -4.38 0.87
C ARG A 74 12.66 -4.25 1.01
N SER A 75 12.00 -3.60 0.05
CA SER A 75 10.54 -3.46 0.04
C SER A 75 9.85 -4.82 -0.04
N GLY A 76 10.38 -5.75 -0.86
CA GLY A 76 9.89 -7.12 -0.92
C GLY A 76 9.98 -7.85 0.42
N ARG A 77 11.11 -7.73 1.13
CA ARG A 77 11.26 -8.31 2.48
C ARG A 77 10.28 -7.70 3.49
N LEU A 78 10.06 -6.39 3.45
CA LEU A 78 9.12 -5.71 4.35
C LEU A 78 7.66 -6.09 4.07
N VAL A 79 7.27 -6.22 2.80
CA VAL A 79 5.94 -6.72 2.43
C VAL A 79 5.78 -8.16 2.91
N LYS A 80 6.79 -9.01 2.77
CA LYS A 80 6.73 -10.38 3.29
C LYS A 80 6.54 -10.40 4.80
N LEU A 81 7.30 -9.60 5.54
CA LEU A 81 7.16 -9.46 6.99
C LEU A 81 5.76 -8.99 7.39
N LEU A 82 5.20 -8.00 6.68
CA LEU A 82 3.82 -7.56 6.89
C LEU A 82 2.83 -8.71 6.68
N MET A 83 2.96 -9.44 5.57
CA MET A 83 2.07 -10.57 5.26
C MET A 83 2.18 -11.70 6.28
N ASP A 84 3.39 -11.97 6.80
CA ASP A 84 3.61 -12.96 7.86
C ASP A 84 2.92 -12.52 9.17
N GLY A 85 3.01 -11.23 9.53
CA GLY A 85 2.29 -10.66 10.68
C GLY A 85 0.77 -10.68 10.52
N LEU A 86 0.25 -10.49 9.30
CA LEU A 86 -1.18 -10.62 9.01
C LEU A 86 -1.68 -12.06 9.14
N ARG A 87 -0.85 -13.05 8.77
CA ARG A 87 -1.17 -14.47 8.87
C ARG A 87 -1.01 -15.02 10.28
N PHE A 88 -0.21 -14.36 11.12
CA PHE A 88 0.02 -14.81 12.48
C PHE A 88 -1.28 -14.87 13.28
N GLY A 89 -1.58 -16.03 13.85
CA GLY A 89 -2.81 -16.26 14.62
C GLY A 89 -4.09 -16.35 13.78
N ALA A 90 -3.99 -16.36 12.45
CA ALA A 90 -5.12 -16.66 11.58
C ALA A 90 -5.59 -18.10 11.84
N ARG A 91 -6.83 -18.25 12.31
CA ARG A 91 -7.47 -19.56 12.48
C ARG A 91 -8.11 -19.93 11.14
N GLY A 92 -7.39 -20.73 10.36
CA GLY A 92 -7.91 -21.45 9.19
C GLY A 92 -8.20 -22.90 9.55
#